data_AF-A0A951LN76-F1
#
_entry.id   AF-A0A951LN76-F1
#
_cell.length_a   1.000
_cell.length_b   1.000
_cell.length_c   1.000
_cell.angle_alpha   90.00
_cell.angle_beta   90.00
_cell.angle_gamma   90.00
#
_symmetry.space_group_name_H-M   'P 1'
#
loop_
_entity.id
_entity.type
_entity.pdbx_description
1 polymer ?
#
loop_
_entity_poly.entity_id
_entity_poly.type
_entity_poly.pdbx_seq_one_letter_code
_entity_poly.pdbx_strand_id
1 'polypeptide(L)'
;VTQQGQPQPGWGLQYTLDLQPAEARSYEPRALVTHTTASNIRQLMNFYRLTGDSKFLARIPEALDWLDSVRLPPDPARHGRDFPTFIEIGTGRPLYVHRRGSNVVNGRYYVDYDPEATLGHYSAYRAIDVPAMRRELAALRAMDRAALQRNSPLNAPGHAPLPRYFVTDLDAGSDLNATAGGSPVELIRSLNAAGWWPTPLHATSNPYRGPGPATPVPGDYRTTRVGDASDTSPYLAEHPVTGISTATYIANMSRLIRALNEGAR
;
A
#
# COMPACT_ATOMS: atom_id res chain seq x y z
N VAL A 1 12.53 3.61 -19.05
CA VAL A 1 11.18 3.11 -18.70
C VAL A 1 11.37 1.92 -17.78
N THR A 2 10.63 1.83 -16.66
CA THR A 2 10.86 0.83 -15.61
C THR A 2 10.04 -0.45 -15.75
N GLN A 3 9.05 -0.46 -16.67
CA GLN A 3 8.36 -1.68 -17.08
C GLN A 3 9.36 -2.60 -17.77
N GLN A 4 9.51 -3.81 -17.26
CA GLN A 4 10.42 -4.78 -17.86
C GLN A 4 9.94 -5.23 -19.25
N GLY A 5 10.83 -5.84 -20.02
CA GLY A 5 10.50 -6.49 -21.29
C GLY A 5 9.81 -7.84 -21.09
N GLN A 6 9.45 -8.48 -22.21
CA GLN A 6 9.14 -9.91 -22.19
C GLN A 6 10.35 -10.72 -21.71
N PRO A 7 10.16 -11.84 -21.00
CA PRO A 7 8.88 -12.51 -20.73
C PRO A 7 8.15 -12.04 -19.46
N GLN A 8 8.65 -11.04 -18.74
CA GLN A 8 8.07 -10.61 -17.47
C GLN A 8 7.80 -9.10 -17.42
N PRO A 9 6.82 -8.57 -18.18
CA PRO A 9 6.55 -7.14 -18.34
C PRO A 9 5.90 -6.46 -17.09
N GLY A 10 6.38 -6.79 -15.89
CA GLY A 10 5.98 -6.20 -14.62
C GLY A 10 6.94 -5.11 -14.13
N TRP A 11 6.74 -4.68 -12.88
CA TRP A 11 7.56 -3.70 -12.17
C TRP A 11 8.04 -4.26 -10.82
N GLY A 12 9.23 -3.83 -10.39
CA GLY A 12 9.70 -4.00 -9.01
C GLY A 12 9.17 -2.89 -8.08
N LEU A 13 9.43 -3.01 -6.78
CA LEU A 13 9.08 -1.97 -5.79
C LEU A 13 9.96 -0.72 -5.94
N GLN A 14 11.25 -0.92 -6.16
CA GLN A 14 12.26 0.12 -6.28
C GLN A 14 13.27 -0.26 -7.35
N TYR A 15 14.02 0.76 -7.78
CA TYR A 15 14.98 0.64 -8.85
C TYR A 15 16.28 1.32 -8.46
N THR A 16 17.40 0.78 -8.95
CA THR A 16 18.69 1.46 -8.96
C THR A 16 18.67 2.70 -9.86
N LEU A 17 19.72 3.53 -9.81
CA LEU A 17 19.84 4.72 -10.67
C LEU A 17 19.90 4.37 -12.17
N ASP A 18 20.38 3.18 -12.51
CA ASP A 18 20.35 2.60 -13.87
C ASP A 18 19.05 1.87 -14.21
N LEU A 19 17.99 2.09 -13.41
CA LEU A 19 16.62 1.62 -13.62
C LEU A 19 16.47 0.09 -13.64
N GLN A 20 17.33 -0.63 -12.91
CA GLN A 20 17.18 -2.07 -12.67
C GLN A 20 16.40 -2.31 -11.38
N PRO A 21 15.50 -3.33 -11.33
CA PRO A 21 14.84 -3.70 -10.08
C PRO A 21 15.87 -3.93 -8.97
N ALA A 22 15.60 -3.38 -7.78
CA ALA A 22 16.49 -3.42 -6.64
C ALA A 22 15.81 -4.01 -5.40
N GLU A 23 16.60 -4.43 -4.43
CA GLU A 23 16.14 -4.70 -3.06
C GLU A 23 15.95 -3.38 -2.28
N ALA A 24 15.24 -3.45 -1.15
CA ALA A 24 15.10 -2.31 -0.24
C ALA A 24 15.25 -2.74 1.22
N ARG A 25 14.14 -2.87 1.95
CA ARG A 25 14.17 -3.42 3.30
C ARG A 25 14.63 -4.88 3.24
N SER A 26 15.16 -5.40 4.34
CA SER A 26 15.69 -6.78 4.40
C SER A 26 14.66 -7.87 4.07
N TYR A 27 13.37 -7.54 4.06
CA TYR A 27 12.26 -8.40 3.65
C TYR A 27 11.65 -8.04 2.27
N GLU A 28 12.33 -7.19 1.49
CA GLU A 28 11.91 -6.78 0.15
C GLU A 28 13.01 -7.16 -0.85
N PRO A 29 13.02 -8.43 -1.30
CA PRO A 29 14.05 -8.90 -2.21
C PRO A 29 13.97 -8.20 -3.56
N ARG A 30 15.07 -8.24 -4.31
CA ARG A 30 15.07 -7.87 -5.73
C ARG A 30 14.15 -8.79 -6.52
N ALA A 31 12.97 -8.29 -6.88
CA ALA A 31 11.91 -9.07 -7.50
C ALA A 31 10.96 -8.19 -8.34
N LEU A 32 10.16 -8.83 -9.20
CA LEU A 32 8.96 -8.19 -9.75
C LEU A 32 7.80 -8.36 -8.78
N VAL A 33 6.90 -7.38 -8.74
CA VAL A 33 5.90 -7.26 -7.69
C VAL A 33 4.52 -7.04 -8.29
N THR A 34 3.60 -7.95 -7.94
CA THR A 34 2.27 -8.04 -8.58
C THR A 34 1.39 -6.83 -8.25
N HIS A 35 1.30 -6.43 -6.98
CA HIS A 35 0.48 -5.29 -6.58
C HIS A 35 1.05 -3.95 -7.07
N THR A 36 2.38 -3.79 -7.13
CA THR A 36 3.03 -2.63 -7.72
C THR A 36 2.76 -2.55 -9.22
N THR A 37 2.82 -3.69 -9.92
CA THR A 37 2.46 -3.79 -11.33
C THR A 37 1.01 -3.37 -11.56
N ALA A 38 0.06 -3.90 -10.78
CA ALA A 38 -1.35 -3.50 -10.86
C ALA A 38 -1.55 -2.00 -10.54
N SER A 39 -0.81 -1.44 -9.58
CA SER A 39 -0.88 -0.01 -9.25
C SER A 39 -0.34 0.86 -10.39
N ASN A 40 0.79 0.48 -11.00
CA ASN A 40 1.35 1.19 -12.14
C ASN A 40 0.44 1.13 -13.36
N ILE A 41 -0.24 0.00 -13.61
CA ILE A 41 -1.28 -0.10 -14.65
C ILE A 41 -2.38 0.95 -14.42
N ARG A 42 -2.91 1.05 -13.19
CA ARG A 42 -3.94 2.06 -12.86
C ARG A 42 -3.41 3.49 -13.03
N GLN A 43 -2.17 3.75 -12.63
CA GLN A 43 -1.56 5.07 -12.81
C GLN A 43 -1.40 5.43 -14.29
N LEU A 44 -0.98 4.49 -15.14
CA LEU A 44 -0.92 4.67 -16.59
C LEU A 44 -2.29 4.97 -17.19
N MET A 45 -3.34 4.26 -16.75
CA MET A 45 -4.73 4.56 -17.13
C MET A 45 -5.16 5.97 -16.70
N ASN A 46 -4.79 6.40 -15.50
CA ASN A 46 -5.04 7.77 -15.01
C ASN A 46 -4.30 8.82 -15.84
N PHE A 47 -3.03 8.59 -16.19
CA PHE A 47 -2.29 9.47 -17.08
C PHE A 47 -2.95 9.56 -18.46
N TYR A 48 -3.47 8.46 -19.00
CA TYR A 48 -4.23 8.51 -20.25
C TYR A 48 -5.49 9.38 -20.13
N ARG A 49 -6.26 9.26 -19.04
CA ARG A 49 -7.42 10.13 -18.79
C ARG A 49 -7.06 11.62 -18.79
N LEU A 50 -5.90 11.95 -18.22
CA LEU A 50 -5.42 13.33 -18.12
C LEU A 50 -4.83 13.87 -19.43
N THR A 51 -4.24 13.02 -20.28
CA THR A 51 -3.43 13.49 -21.41
C THR A 51 -4.00 13.14 -22.78
N GLY A 52 -4.84 12.10 -22.87
CA GLY A 52 -5.25 11.48 -24.12
C GLY A 52 -4.09 10.84 -24.91
N ASP A 53 -2.89 10.67 -24.31
CA ASP A 53 -1.71 10.12 -24.99
C ASP A 53 -1.72 8.59 -24.92
N SER A 54 -1.92 7.95 -26.07
CA SER A 54 -2.04 6.49 -26.19
C SER A 54 -0.78 5.73 -25.75
N LYS A 55 0.39 6.39 -25.64
CA LYS A 55 1.61 5.72 -25.15
C LYS A 55 1.43 5.13 -23.75
N PHE A 56 0.57 5.74 -22.92
CA PHE A 56 0.28 5.24 -21.57
C PHE A 56 -0.52 3.94 -21.58
N LEU A 57 -1.28 3.65 -22.64
CA LEU A 57 -2.05 2.41 -22.76
C LEU A 57 -1.32 1.31 -23.54
N ALA A 58 -0.23 1.65 -24.23
CA ALA A 58 0.38 0.79 -25.26
C ALA A 58 0.80 -0.58 -24.70
N ARG A 59 1.50 -0.61 -23.57
CA ARG A 59 2.08 -1.82 -22.98
C ARG A 59 1.33 -2.36 -21.75
N ILE A 60 0.14 -1.82 -21.46
CA ILE A 60 -0.73 -2.35 -20.39
C ILE A 60 -1.16 -3.80 -20.66
N PRO A 61 -1.55 -4.20 -21.88
CA PRO A 61 -1.93 -5.60 -22.15
C PRO A 61 -0.86 -6.60 -21.74
N GLU A 62 0.41 -6.33 -22.08
CA GLU A 62 1.54 -7.19 -21.73
C GLU A 62 1.62 -7.43 -20.21
N ALA A 63 1.47 -6.38 -19.41
CA ALA A 63 1.51 -6.48 -17.95
C ALA A 63 0.30 -7.22 -17.36
N LEU A 64 -0.89 -7.05 -17.95
CA LEU A 64 -2.10 -7.78 -17.53
C LEU A 64 -1.96 -9.28 -17.86
N ASP A 65 -1.44 -9.61 -19.03
CA ASP A 65 -1.16 -11.00 -19.42
C ASP A 65 -0.11 -11.63 -18.49
N TRP A 66 0.93 -10.88 -18.13
CA TRP A 66 1.90 -11.33 -17.13
C TRP A 66 1.29 -11.56 -15.75
N LEU A 67 0.43 -10.65 -15.26
CA LEU A 67 -0.28 -10.85 -13.99
C LEU A 67 -1.09 -12.15 -14.02
N ASP A 68 -1.86 -12.38 -15.09
CA ASP A 68 -2.62 -13.63 -15.24
C ASP A 68 -1.69 -14.86 -15.25
N SER A 69 -0.50 -14.76 -15.86
CA SER A 69 0.46 -15.88 -15.93
C SER A 69 1.07 -16.29 -14.58
N VAL A 70 1.13 -15.36 -13.62
CA VAL A 70 1.69 -15.62 -12.28
C VAL A 70 0.61 -15.80 -11.20
N ARG A 71 -0.66 -15.83 -11.60
CA ARG A 71 -1.78 -16.06 -10.69
C ARG A 71 -1.74 -17.49 -10.15
N LEU A 72 -1.82 -17.64 -8.83
CA LEU A 72 -1.94 -18.94 -8.18
C LEU A 72 -3.36 -19.51 -8.38
N PRO A 73 -3.53 -20.85 -8.34
CA PRO A 73 -4.85 -21.45 -8.23
C PRO A 73 -5.62 -20.83 -7.04
N PRO A 74 -6.95 -20.63 -7.16
CA PRO A 74 -7.74 -20.13 -6.04
C PRO A 74 -7.64 -21.05 -4.83
N ASP A 75 -7.55 -20.46 -3.65
CA ASP A 75 -7.51 -21.19 -2.37
C ASP A 75 -8.30 -20.41 -1.31
N PRO A 76 -9.30 -21.04 -0.67
CA PRO A 76 -10.07 -20.42 0.39
C PRO A 76 -9.22 -19.80 1.51
N ALA A 77 -8.05 -20.38 1.83
CA ALA A 77 -7.15 -19.87 2.87
C ALA A 77 -6.54 -18.51 2.51
N ARG A 78 -6.48 -18.15 1.23
CA ARG A 78 -5.97 -16.85 0.77
C ARG A 78 -7.03 -15.75 0.74
N HIS A 79 -8.32 -16.09 0.91
CA HIS A 79 -9.44 -15.14 0.89
C HIS A 79 -9.43 -14.23 -0.35
N GLY A 80 -9.25 -14.81 -1.54
CA GLY A 80 -9.23 -14.07 -2.82
C GLY A 80 -7.92 -13.35 -3.14
N ARG A 81 -6.85 -13.56 -2.34
CA ARG A 81 -5.51 -13.04 -2.61
C ARG A 81 -4.71 -14.05 -3.42
N ASP A 82 -5.03 -14.21 -4.69
CA ASP A 82 -4.46 -15.28 -5.53
C ASP A 82 -3.12 -14.91 -6.20
N PHE A 83 -2.54 -13.75 -5.91
CA PHE A 83 -1.29 -13.30 -6.53
C PHE A 83 -0.15 -13.30 -5.51
N PRO A 84 1.01 -13.91 -5.77
CA PRO A 84 2.17 -13.78 -4.90
C PRO A 84 2.64 -12.32 -4.88
N THR A 85 3.17 -11.84 -3.76
CA THR A 85 3.70 -10.48 -3.69
C THR A 85 4.94 -10.33 -4.56
N PHE A 86 5.89 -11.27 -4.46
CA PHE A 86 7.18 -11.22 -5.13
C PHE A 86 7.30 -12.36 -6.14
N ILE A 87 7.84 -12.05 -7.31
CA ILE A 87 8.14 -12.99 -8.39
C ILE A 87 9.62 -12.89 -8.73
N GLU A 88 10.30 -14.03 -8.77
CA GLU A 88 11.71 -14.14 -9.13
C GLU A 88 11.92 -13.69 -10.59
N ILE A 89 12.92 -12.82 -10.78
CA ILE A 89 13.30 -12.32 -12.09
C ILE A 89 13.95 -13.46 -12.88
N GLY A 90 13.49 -13.64 -14.12
CA GLY A 90 13.98 -14.65 -15.06
C GLY A 90 13.25 -15.99 -15.02
N THR A 91 12.48 -16.30 -13.97
CA THR A 91 11.87 -17.64 -13.81
C THR A 91 10.34 -17.64 -13.71
N GLY A 92 9.74 -16.53 -13.27
CA GLY A 92 8.29 -16.44 -13.02
C GLY A 92 7.85 -17.14 -11.72
N ARG A 93 8.79 -17.65 -10.92
CA ARG A 93 8.48 -18.37 -9.68
C ARG A 93 8.12 -17.41 -8.55
N PRO A 94 7.11 -17.72 -7.73
CA PRO A 94 6.84 -16.98 -6.50
C PRO A 94 8.04 -17.01 -5.55
N LEU A 95 8.31 -15.88 -4.89
CA LEU A 95 9.25 -15.78 -3.79
C LEU A 95 8.50 -15.51 -2.49
N TYR A 96 8.80 -16.30 -1.47
CA TYR A 96 8.20 -16.19 -0.15
C TYR A 96 9.23 -15.68 0.86
N VAL A 97 8.84 -14.68 1.63
CA VAL A 97 9.71 -14.05 2.62
C VAL A 97 9.38 -14.63 3.98
N HIS A 98 10.42 -15.00 4.69
CA HIS A 98 10.36 -15.57 6.02
C HIS A 98 11.27 -14.79 6.95
N ARG A 99 11.10 -15.02 8.26
CA ARG A 99 12.01 -14.52 9.27
C ARG A 99 12.36 -15.59 10.27
N ARG A 100 13.48 -15.40 10.95
CA ARG A 100 13.91 -16.17 12.12
C ARG A 100 14.61 -15.26 13.11
N GLY A 101 14.81 -15.76 14.32
CA GLY A 101 15.26 -14.94 15.45
C GLY A 101 14.09 -14.18 16.08
N SER A 102 14.39 -13.46 17.15
CA SER A 102 13.42 -12.80 18.01
C SER A 102 13.48 -11.28 17.95
N ASN A 103 14.53 -10.66 17.41
CA ASN A 103 14.65 -9.19 17.33
C ASN A 103 15.62 -8.76 16.22
N VAL A 104 15.89 -7.46 16.11
CA VAL A 104 16.79 -6.91 15.07
C VAL A 104 18.26 -7.33 15.21
N VAL A 105 18.70 -7.74 16.41
CA VAL A 105 20.10 -8.11 16.69
C VAL A 105 20.38 -9.55 16.26
N ASN A 106 19.47 -10.47 16.53
CA ASN A 106 19.65 -11.91 16.25
C ASN A 106 18.77 -12.43 15.09
N GLY A 107 17.82 -11.61 14.63
CA GLY A 107 16.94 -11.88 13.51
C GLY A 107 17.49 -11.42 12.16
N ARG A 108 16.70 -11.54 11.10
CA ARG A 108 16.90 -12.63 10.15
C ARG A 108 15.80 -12.77 9.12
N TYR A 109 15.67 -11.89 8.13
CA TYR A 109 14.85 -12.19 6.95
C TYR A 109 15.58 -13.05 5.93
N TYR A 110 14.86 -13.93 5.25
CA TYR A 110 15.35 -14.75 4.15
C TYR A 110 14.21 -15.06 3.18
N VAL A 111 14.57 -15.55 1.99
CA VAL A 111 13.62 -15.82 0.91
C VAL A 111 13.86 -17.23 0.39
N ASP A 112 12.76 -17.95 0.15
CA ASP A 112 12.78 -19.23 -0.56
C ASP A 112 11.46 -19.41 -1.35
N TYR A 113 11.09 -20.66 -1.63
CA TYR A 113 9.93 -21.05 -2.44
C TYR A 113 8.81 -21.71 -1.62
N ASP A 114 8.91 -21.72 -0.28
CA ASP A 114 7.94 -22.34 0.61
C ASP A 114 6.80 -21.34 0.95
N PRO A 115 5.54 -21.61 0.59
CA PRO A 115 4.42 -20.75 0.94
C PRO A 115 4.02 -20.77 2.42
N GLU A 116 4.59 -21.67 3.24
CA GLU A 116 4.25 -21.84 4.65
C GLU A 116 4.98 -20.86 5.57
N ALA A 117 4.37 -20.48 6.70
CA ALA A 117 4.97 -19.63 7.72
C ALA A 117 5.60 -18.31 7.19
N THR A 118 4.94 -17.68 6.21
CA THR A 118 5.32 -16.36 5.70
C THR A 118 5.05 -15.25 6.72
N LEU A 119 5.64 -14.06 6.49
CA LEU A 119 5.56 -12.93 7.41
C LEU A 119 4.10 -12.52 7.73
N GLY A 120 3.79 -12.37 9.02
CA GLY A 120 2.46 -11.88 9.45
C GLY A 120 2.22 -10.38 9.27
N HIS A 121 3.29 -9.59 9.17
CA HIS A 121 3.21 -8.13 9.02
C HIS A 121 3.36 -7.65 7.57
N TYR A 122 3.72 -8.54 6.64
CA TYR A 122 3.87 -8.20 5.22
C TYR A 122 3.35 -9.36 4.38
N SER A 123 2.13 -9.20 3.84
CA SER A 123 1.44 -10.32 3.19
C SER A 123 2.23 -10.87 2.01
N ALA A 124 2.36 -12.20 1.97
CA ALA A 124 2.89 -12.95 0.83
C ALA A 124 1.94 -12.94 -0.39
N TYR A 125 0.69 -12.50 -0.22
CA TYR A 125 -0.36 -12.61 -1.23
C TYR A 125 -1.12 -11.30 -1.44
N ARG A 126 -1.61 -11.08 -2.65
CA ARG A 126 -2.28 -9.84 -3.10
C ARG A 126 -3.60 -10.17 -3.79
N ALA A 127 -4.61 -9.33 -3.55
CA ALA A 127 -5.87 -9.36 -4.28
C ALA A 127 -5.78 -8.36 -5.44
N ILE A 128 -5.97 -8.85 -6.67
CA ILE A 128 -5.88 -8.05 -7.89
C ILE A 128 -7.03 -8.46 -8.81
N ASP A 129 -7.89 -7.49 -9.17
CA ASP A 129 -8.98 -7.70 -10.14
C ASP A 129 -8.50 -7.39 -11.56
N VAL A 130 -7.77 -8.33 -12.16
CA VAL A 130 -7.31 -8.24 -13.56
C VAL A 130 -8.48 -8.10 -14.55
N PRO A 131 -9.61 -8.84 -14.41
CA PRO A 131 -10.78 -8.62 -15.25
C PRO A 131 -11.32 -7.19 -15.23
N ALA A 132 -11.41 -6.55 -14.06
CA ALA A 132 -11.82 -5.14 -13.97
C ALA A 132 -10.83 -4.21 -14.69
N MET A 133 -9.52 -4.42 -14.52
CA MET A 133 -8.52 -3.62 -15.22
C MET A 133 -8.60 -3.80 -16.75
N ARG A 134 -8.89 -5.02 -17.25
CA ARG A 134 -9.12 -5.24 -18.68
C ARG A 134 -10.36 -4.51 -19.20
N ARG A 135 -11.47 -4.52 -18.44
CA ARG A 135 -12.68 -3.75 -18.79
C ARG A 135 -12.41 -2.24 -18.81
N GLU A 136 -11.66 -1.74 -17.84
CA GLU A 136 -11.25 -0.34 -17.77
C GLU A 136 -10.37 0.04 -18.97
N LEU A 137 -9.38 -0.79 -19.32
CA LEU A 137 -8.53 -0.58 -20.49
C LEU A 137 -9.37 -0.49 -21.78
N ALA A 138 -10.32 -1.40 -21.96
CA ALA A 138 -11.19 -1.41 -23.13
C ALA A 138 -12.06 -0.14 -23.21
N ALA A 139 -12.64 0.28 -22.08
CA ALA A 139 -13.41 1.52 -22.00
C ALA A 139 -12.57 2.75 -22.35
N LEU A 140 -11.34 2.85 -21.83
CA LEU A 140 -10.43 3.96 -22.12
C LEU A 140 -10.03 4.03 -23.59
N ARG A 141 -9.80 2.88 -24.23
CA ARG A 141 -9.49 2.81 -25.67
C ARG A 141 -10.65 3.30 -26.55
N ALA A 142 -11.88 3.23 -26.06
CA ALA A 142 -13.08 3.67 -26.78
C ALA A 142 -13.41 5.17 -26.57
N MET A 143 -12.70 5.87 -25.67
CA MET A 143 -12.96 7.29 -25.40
C MET A 143 -12.49 8.21 -26.53
N ASP A 144 -13.23 9.30 -26.77
CA ASP A 144 -12.77 10.39 -27.65
C ASP A 144 -11.57 11.12 -27.01
N ARG A 145 -10.39 10.92 -27.61
CA ARG A 145 -9.14 11.54 -27.18
C ARG A 145 -9.20 13.06 -27.21
N ALA A 146 -9.89 13.63 -28.19
CA ALA A 146 -10.02 15.08 -28.31
C ALA A 146 -10.89 15.64 -27.18
N ALA A 147 -11.94 14.92 -26.77
CA ALA A 147 -12.74 15.28 -25.60
C ALA A 147 -11.93 15.21 -24.30
N LEU A 148 -11.11 14.17 -24.11
CA LEU A 148 -10.23 14.06 -22.93
C LEU A 148 -9.27 15.25 -22.84
N GLN A 149 -8.66 15.63 -23.96
CA GLN A 149 -7.73 16.75 -24.01
C GLN A 149 -8.40 18.10 -23.78
N ARG A 150 -9.58 18.34 -24.35
CA ARG A 150 -10.37 19.57 -24.13
C ARG A 150 -10.75 19.76 -22.66
N ASN A 151 -11.06 18.66 -21.98
CA ASN A 151 -11.52 18.68 -20.58
C ASN A 151 -10.38 18.45 -19.57
N SER A 152 -9.13 18.37 -20.03
CA SER A 152 -8.01 18.09 -19.16
C SER A 152 -7.62 19.32 -18.32
N PRO A 153 -7.42 19.18 -17.00
CA PRO A 153 -6.88 20.25 -16.18
C PRO A 153 -5.45 20.64 -16.57
N LEU A 154 -4.71 19.77 -17.29
CA LEU A 154 -3.36 20.08 -17.79
C LEU A 154 -3.38 21.06 -18.97
N ASN A 155 -4.53 21.22 -19.64
CA ASN A 155 -4.70 22.09 -20.81
C ASN A 155 -5.57 23.32 -20.53
N ALA A 156 -6.01 23.51 -19.27
CA ALA A 156 -6.85 24.65 -18.91
C ALA A 156 -6.07 25.97 -19.11
N PRO A 157 -6.69 27.00 -19.73
CA PRO A 157 -6.04 28.29 -19.87
C PRO A 157 -5.98 28.99 -18.49
N GLY A 158 -4.81 28.92 -17.86
CA GLY A 158 -4.53 29.55 -16.56
C GLY A 158 -4.55 28.57 -15.38
N HIS A 159 -4.14 29.07 -14.21
CA HIS A 159 -4.13 28.29 -12.97
C HIS A 159 -5.51 28.37 -12.32
N ALA A 160 -6.16 27.23 -12.08
CA ALA A 160 -7.31 27.18 -11.19
C ALA A 160 -6.80 27.31 -9.74
N PRO A 161 -7.08 28.41 -9.02
CA PRO A 161 -6.63 28.53 -7.64
C PRO A 161 -7.31 27.44 -6.79
N LEU A 162 -6.54 26.81 -5.90
CA LEU A 162 -7.12 25.93 -4.90
C LEU A 162 -8.04 26.76 -3.98
N PRO A 163 -9.13 26.18 -3.46
CA PRO A 163 -9.94 26.84 -2.43
C PRO A 163 -9.06 27.21 -1.23
N ARG A 164 -9.44 28.28 -0.49
CA ARG A 164 -8.72 28.77 0.69
C ARG A 164 -8.39 27.64 1.69
N TYR A 165 -9.33 26.72 1.87
CA TYR A 165 -9.11 25.48 2.59
C TYR A 165 -9.14 24.33 1.59
N PHE A 166 -8.04 23.60 1.46
CA PHE A 166 -7.96 22.46 0.55
C PHE A 166 -7.52 21.24 1.33
N VAL A 167 -8.30 20.17 1.18
CA VAL A 167 -8.00 18.86 1.77
C VAL A 167 -7.95 17.89 0.61
N THR A 168 -6.81 17.24 0.44
CA THR A 168 -6.70 16.13 -0.50
C THR A 168 -7.63 15.00 -0.06
N ASP A 169 -8.22 14.29 -1.02
CA ASP A 169 -8.89 13.01 -0.77
C ASP A 169 -7.82 11.95 -0.44
N LEU A 170 -7.19 12.10 0.73
CA LEU A 170 -6.37 11.07 1.33
C LEU A 170 -7.30 10.18 2.16
N ASP A 171 -7.16 8.87 1.98
CA ASP A 171 -7.61 7.94 3.00
C ASP A 171 -6.96 8.33 4.34
N ALA A 172 -7.67 8.16 5.45
CA ALA A 172 -7.12 8.41 6.78
C ALA A 172 -5.71 7.79 6.89
N GLY A 173 -4.76 8.51 7.51
CA GLY A 173 -3.41 7.97 7.70
C GLY A 173 -3.47 6.56 8.31
N SER A 174 -2.56 5.67 7.98
CA SER A 174 -2.61 4.29 8.49
C SER A 174 -1.66 4.12 9.67
N ASP A 175 -2.19 4.28 10.89
CA ASP A 175 -1.56 3.83 12.14
C ASP A 175 -2.26 2.59 12.73
N LEU A 176 -3.17 1.98 11.96
CA LEU A 176 -4.06 0.87 12.36
C LEU A 176 -5.01 1.16 13.54
N ASN A 177 -5.10 2.42 13.98
CA ASN A 177 -5.96 2.88 15.05
C ASN A 177 -7.10 3.78 14.55
N ALA A 178 -7.20 3.99 13.24
CA ALA A 178 -8.22 4.83 12.62
C ALA A 178 -9.63 4.39 13.05
N THR A 179 -10.37 5.28 13.70
CA THR A 179 -11.77 5.06 14.04
C THR A 179 -12.69 5.79 13.06
N ALA A 180 -13.86 5.20 12.76
CA ALA A 180 -14.86 5.83 11.92
C ALA A 180 -15.39 7.13 12.57
N GLY A 181 -15.52 8.19 11.77
CA GLY A 181 -15.82 9.53 12.27
C GLY A 181 -17.31 9.84 12.48
N GLY A 182 -17.61 11.10 12.78
CA GLY A 182 -18.95 11.68 12.88
C GLY A 182 -19.10 12.97 12.06
N SER A 183 -20.20 13.68 12.26
CA SER A 183 -20.42 15.05 11.77
C SER A 183 -19.44 16.03 12.43
N PRO A 184 -19.17 17.21 11.82
CA PRO A 184 -18.29 18.22 12.41
C PRO A 184 -18.65 18.59 13.85
N VAL A 185 -19.95 18.68 14.16
CA VAL A 185 -20.44 19.00 15.50
C VAL A 185 -20.13 17.88 16.50
N GLU A 186 -20.36 16.62 16.12
CA GLU A 186 -20.03 15.46 16.96
C GLU A 186 -18.52 15.35 17.21
N LEU A 187 -17.71 15.64 16.19
CA LEU A 187 -16.26 15.66 16.33
C LEU A 187 -15.78 16.74 17.31
N ILE A 188 -16.33 17.95 17.25
CA ILE A 188 -15.98 19.00 18.22
C ILE A 188 -16.41 18.60 19.63
N ARG A 189 -17.61 18.03 19.79
CA ARG A 189 -18.14 17.60 21.09
C ARG A 189 -17.40 16.41 21.70
N SER A 190 -16.74 15.58 20.88
CA SER A 190 -16.01 14.41 21.36
C SER A 190 -14.57 14.71 21.81
N LEU A 191 -14.11 15.96 21.70
CA LEU A 191 -12.86 16.41 22.32
C LEU A 191 -12.98 16.28 23.84
N ASN A 192 -11.93 15.76 24.47
CA ASN A 192 -11.85 15.77 25.93
C ASN A 192 -11.48 17.16 26.47
N ALA A 193 -11.41 17.30 27.80
CA ALA A 193 -11.06 18.55 28.46
C ALA A 193 -9.65 19.09 28.10
N ALA A 194 -8.76 18.24 27.58
CA ALA A 194 -7.44 18.61 27.12
C ALA A 194 -7.39 18.94 25.61
N GLY A 195 -8.53 18.91 24.91
CA GLY A 195 -8.63 19.35 23.52
C GLY A 195 -8.15 18.34 22.47
N TRP A 196 -8.19 17.04 22.75
CA TRP A 196 -7.86 15.99 21.77
C TRP A 196 -8.91 14.87 21.75
N TRP A 197 -8.92 14.08 20.66
CA TRP A 197 -9.85 12.96 20.46
C TRP A 197 -9.32 11.67 21.11
N PRO A 198 -9.92 11.21 22.22
CA PRO A 198 -9.50 9.97 22.88
C PRO A 198 -9.70 8.77 21.97
N THR A 199 -8.62 8.08 21.62
CA THR A 199 -8.66 6.91 20.74
C THR A 199 -8.06 5.69 21.44
N PRO A 200 -8.77 4.55 21.51
CA PRO A 200 -8.14 3.29 21.93
C PRO A 200 -7.07 2.87 20.91
N LEU A 201 -5.82 2.77 21.35
CA LEU A 201 -4.69 2.39 20.51
C LEU A 201 -4.59 0.86 20.44
N HIS A 202 -5.32 0.26 19.50
CA HIS A 202 -5.31 -1.16 19.20
C HIS A 202 -4.01 -1.63 18.54
N ALA A 203 -3.24 -0.74 17.93
CA ALA A 203 -1.92 -0.99 17.40
C ALA A 203 -0.89 -0.09 18.09
N THR A 204 0.17 -0.69 18.60
CA THR A 204 1.24 -0.03 19.37
C THR A 204 2.59 -0.69 19.10
N SER A 205 3.64 -0.17 19.72
CA SER A 205 5.00 -0.71 19.68
C SER A 205 5.54 -0.88 21.10
N ASN A 206 6.50 -1.80 21.27
CA ASN A 206 7.22 -1.91 22.53
C ASN A 206 7.99 -0.61 22.78
N PRO A 207 7.98 -0.05 24.01
CA PRO A 207 8.89 1.03 24.37
C PRO A 207 10.34 0.60 24.12
N TYR A 208 11.17 1.50 23.62
CA TYR A 208 12.59 1.22 23.45
C TYR A 208 13.25 1.01 24.83
N ARG A 209 13.97 -0.10 25.00
CA ARG A 209 14.64 -0.49 26.25
C ARG A 209 16.15 -0.70 26.09
N GLY A 210 16.72 -0.26 24.98
CA GLY A 210 18.09 -0.57 24.58
C GLY A 210 18.18 -1.65 23.49
N PRO A 211 19.39 -2.07 23.11
CA PRO A 211 19.60 -3.15 22.15
C PRO A 211 18.98 -4.47 22.62
N GLY A 212 18.47 -5.26 21.67
CA GLY A 212 17.95 -6.60 21.95
C GLY A 212 19.05 -7.61 22.32
N PRO A 213 18.69 -8.73 22.98
CA PRO A 213 19.65 -9.79 23.29
C PRO A 213 20.23 -10.44 22.03
N ALA A 214 21.53 -10.74 22.07
CA ALA A 214 22.23 -11.45 20.99
C ALA A 214 21.78 -12.90 20.83
N THR A 215 21.32 -13.53 21.92
CA THR A 215 20.71 -14.86 21.88
C THR A 215 19.22 -14.73 21.60
N PRO A 216 18.66 -15.48 20.62
CA PRO A 216 17.21 -15.49 20.38
C PRO A 216 16.43 -15.88 21.63
N VAL A 217 15.43 -15.07 21.97
CA VAL A 217 14.44 -15.42 23.00
C VAL A 217 13.62 -16.62 22.51
N PRO A 218 13.35 -17.63 23.35
CA PRO A 218 12.50 -18.76 22.94
C PRO A 218 11.09 -18.31 22.51
N GLY A 219 10.64 -18.80 21.35
CA GLY A 219 9.32 -18.51 20.80
C GLY A 219 9.29 -18.70 19.29
N ASP A 220 8.08 -18.92 18.72
CA ASP A 220 7.89 -18.89 17.26
C ASP A 220 7.41 -17.50 16.83
N TYR A 221 8.36 -16.71 16.34
CA TYR A 221 8.08 -15.36 15.85
C TYR A 221 7.83 -15.31 14.34
N ARG A 222 7.90 -16.42 13.60
CA ARG A 222 7.92 -16.41 12.12
C ARG A 222 6.74 -15.66 11.51
N THR A 223 5.55 -15.86 12.07
CA THR A 223 4.28 -15.32 11.58
C THR A 223 3.72 -14.19 12.45
N THR A 224 4.45 -13.74 13.48
CA THR A 224 3.99 -12.65 14.34
C THR A 224 4.32 -11.27 13.75
N ARG A 225 3.63 -10.23 14.24
CA ARG A 225 3.90 -8.84 13.81
C ARG A 225 5.13 -8.23 14.48
N VAL A 226 5.45 -8.70 15.67
CA VAL A 226 6.56 -8.26 16.51
C VAL A 226 7.30 -9.47 17.06
N GLY A 227 8.60 -9.33 17.27
CA GLY A 227 9.45 -10.29 17.93
C GLY A 227 9.31 -10.25 19.46
N ASP A 228 10.44 -10.35 20.16
CA ASP A 228 10.53 -10.25 21.61
C ASP A 228 10.31 -8.80 22.11
N ALA A 229 10.36 -8.62 23.43
CA ALA A 229 10.10 -7.34 24.09
C ALA A 229 11.06 -6.19 23.70
N SER A 230 12.15 -6.47 23.00
CA SER A 230 13.07 -5.46 22.45
C SER A 230 12.74 -5.06 21.01
N ASP A 231 11.89 -5.82 20.31
CA ASP A 231 11.44 -5.49 18.96
C ASP A 231 10.38 -4.39 19.02
N THR A 232 10.67 -3.24 18.43
CA THR A 232 9.77 -2.07 18.41
C THR A 232 8.83 -2.07 17.20
N SER A 233 8.76 -3.16 16.44
CA SER A 233 7.81 -3.32 15.33
C SER A 233 6.36 -3.18 15.82
N PRO A 234 5.47 -2.53 15.05
CA PRO A 234 4.07 -2.39 15.45
C PRO A 234 3.34 -3.72 15.57
N TYR A 235 2.51 -3.88 16.59
CA TYR A 235 1.68 -5.06 16.83
C TYR A 235 0.29 -4.68 17.36
N LEU A 236 -0.64 -5.63 17.33
CA LEU A 236 -1.97 -5.44 17.88
C LEU A 236 -1.95 -5.66 19.40
N ALA A 237 -2.34 -4.66 20.17
CA ALA A 237 -2.38 -4.71 21.62
C ALA A 237 -3.58 -5.51 22.11
N GLU A 238 -3.35 -6.45 23.03
CA GLU A 238 -4.41 -7.19 23.74
C GLU A 238 -5.23 -6.26 24.65
N HIS A 239 -4.56 -5.26 25.22
CA HIS A 239 -5.14 -4.25 26.10
C HIS A 239 -4.83 -2.85 25.55
N PRO A 240 -5.67 -2.33 24.63
CA PRO A 240 -5.52 -1.00 24.05
C PRO A 240 -5.50 0.07 25.13
N VAL A 241 -4.55 1.01 25.02
CA VAL A 241 -4.48 2.19 25.89
C VAL A 241 -5.13 3.37 25.17
N THR A 242 -5.82 4.25 25.90
CA THR A 242 -6.34 5.48 25.30
C THR A 242 -5.20 6.47 25.03
N GLY A 243 -5.09 6.93 23.79
CA GLY A 243 -4.11 7.92 23.37
C GLY A 243 -4.53 8.64 22.09
N ILE A 244 -3.59 9.38 21.50
CA ILE A 244 -3.83 10.13 20.27
C ILE A 244 -3.47 9.24 19.08
N SER A 245 -4.48 8.90 18.26
CA SER A 245 -4.23 8.30 16.95
C SER A 245 -3.98 9.39 15.92
N THR A 246 -2.87 9.30 15.20
CA THR A 246 -2.55 10.19 14.08
C THR A 246 -3.55 10.01 12.94
N ALA A 247 -4.01 8.77 12.71
CA ALA A 247 -5.02 8.47 11.71
C ALA A 247 -6.35 9.17 12.01
N THR A 248 -6.86 8.98 13.23
CA THR A 248 -8.12 9.60 13.68
C THR A 248 -7.99 11.12 13.69
N TYR A 249 -6.84 11.66 14.13
CA TYR A 249 -6.59 13.10 14.07
C TYR A 249 -6.67 13.64 12.64
N ILE A 250 -5.94 13.04 11.70
CA ILE A 250 -5.95 13.45 10.28
C ILE A 250 -7.37 13.35 9.70
N ALA A 251 -8.08 12.25 9.97
CA ALA A 251 -9.44 12.04 9.49
C ALA A 251 -10.41 13.11 10.01
N ASN A 252 -10.34 13.42 11.31
CA ASN A 252 -11.23 14.40 11.95
C ASN A 252 -10.91 15.81 11.47
N MET A 253 -9.63 16.19 11.42
CA MET A 253 -9.22 17.49 10.88
C MET A 253 -9.63 17.66 9.42
N SER A 254 -9.47 16.61 8.60
CA SER A 254 -9.88 16.62 7.19
C SER A 254 -11.37 16.90 7.05
N ARG A 255 -12.22 16.31 7.91
CA ARG A 255 -13.67 16.56 7.93
C ARG A 255 -14.02 17.98 8.38
N LEU A 256 -13.38 18.46 9.44
CA LEU A 256 -13.61 19.83 9.95
C LEU A 256 -13.21 20.89 8.91
N ILE A 257 -12.06 20.72 8.26
CA ILE A 257 -11.59 21.64 7.22
C ILE A 257 -12.53 21.62 6.00
N ARG A 258 -13.06 20.45 5.60
CA ARG A 258 -14.07 20.36 4.53
C ARG A 258 -15.34 21.14 4.88
N ALA A 259 -15.82 21.02 6.12
CA ALA A 259 -17.02 21.74 6.56
C ALA A 259 -16.87 23.27 6.50
N LEU A 260 -15.65 23.81 6.65
CA LEU A 260 -15.38 25.25 6.49
C LEU A 260 -15.63 25.75 5.05
N ASN A 261 -15.50 24.88 4.05
CA ASN A 261 -15.82 25.22 2.66
C ASN A 261 -17.32 25.10 2.35
N GLU A 262 -18.03 24.21 3.04
CA GLU A 262 -19.46 23.96 2.82
C GLU A 262 -20.34 25.04 3.46
N GLY A 263 -19.97 25.55 4.63
CA GLY A 263 -20.68 26.64 5.31
C GLY A 263 -20.38 28.05 4.77
N ALA A 264 -19.52 28.19 3.76
CA ALA A 264 -19.18 29.45 3.11
C ALA A 264 -19.98 29.73 1.82
N ARG A 265 -21.00 28.90 1.55
CA ARG A 265 -22.00 29.08 0.49
C ARG A 265 -23.36 29.39 1.10
#